data_AF-A0A725VNW9-F1
#
_entry.id   AF-A0A725VNW9-F1
#
_cell.length_a   1.000
_cell.length_b   1.000
_cell.length_c   1.000
_cell.angle_alpha   90.00
_cell.angle_beta   90.00
_cell.angle_gamma   90.00
#
_symmetry.space_group_name_H-M   'P 1'
#
loop_
_entity.id
_entity.type
_entity.pdbx_description
1 polymer ?
#
loop_
_entity_poly.entity_id
_entity_poly.type
_entity_poly.pdbx_seq_one_letter_code
_entity_poly.pdbx_strand_id
1 'polypeptide(L)' 'MGHVDYTRTLRVQLYDASRFHDGATAEQAGELHTVAFSKPAIADDIQKIVDTTAEVLGKRYSVNVFSN' A
#
# COMPACT_ATOMS: atom_id res chain seq x y z
N MET A 1 15.76 -25.62 0.07
CA MET A 1 14.44 -25.02 0.37
C MET A 1 14.67 -23.90 1.35
N GLY A 2 14.54 -22.64 0.92
CA GLY A 2 14.79 -21.49 1.79
C GLY A 2 13.69 -21.38 2.84
N HIS A 3 14.10 -21.23 4.11
CA HIS A 3 13.20 -20.86 5.19
C HIS A 3 12.50 -19.55 4.80
N VAL A 4 11.20 -19.63 4.51
CA VAL A 4 10.37 -18.44 4.39
C VAL A 4 10.14 -17.98 5.83
N ASP A 5 10.75 -16.86 6.19
CA ASP A 5 10.52 -16.23 7.48
C ASP A 5 9.10 -15.67 7.50
N TYR A 6 8.16 -16.45 8.04
CA TYR A 6 6.74 -16.07 8.20
C TYR A 6 6.53 -14.97 9.26
N THR A 7 7.60 -14.46 9.86
CA THR A 7 7.57 -13.43 10.91
C THR A 7 7.49 -12.01 10.35
N ARG A 8 7.91 -11.79 9.09
CA ARG A 8 7.85 -10.48 8.45
C ARG A 8 6.50 -10.26 7.80
N THR A 9 5.69 -9.43 8.45
CA THR A 9 4.41 -8.99 7.90
C THR A 9 4.61 -7.65 7.20
N LEU A 10 4.17 -7.55 5.95
CA LEU A 10 4.16 -6.31 5.18
C LEU A 10 2.81 -5.63 5.41
N ARG A 11 2.80 -4.38 5.86
CA ARG A 11 1.58 -3.57 5.93
C ARG A 11 1.59 -2.57 4.78
N VAL A 12 0.52 -2.56 3.99
CA VAL A 12 0.31 -1.63 2.89
C VAL A 12 -0.86 -0.73 3.24
N GLN A 13 -0.66 0.57 3.11
CA GLN A 13 -1.72 1.57 3.21
C GLN A 13 -1.96 2.20 1.84
N LEU A 14 -3.23 2.39 1.48
CA LEU A 14 -3.66 2.98 0.22
C LEU A 14 -4.69 4.07 0.50
N TYR A 15 -4.54 5.22 -0.16
CA TYR A 15 -5.52 6.31 -0.15
C TYR A 15 -5.46 7.13 -1.45
N ASP A 16 -6.51 7.91 -1.72
CA ASP A 16 -6.58 8.83 -2.85
C ASP A 16 -5.73 10.09 -2.57
N ALA A 17 -4.55 10.13 -3.16
CA ALA A 17 -3.58 11.21 -2.99
C ALA A 17 -3.94 12.48 -3.80
N SER A 18 -4.95 12.41 -4.67
CA SER A 18 -5.55 13.62 -5.25
C SER A 18 -6.44 14.36 -4.24
N ARG A 19 -6.98 13.63 -3.25
CA ARG A 19 -7.92 14.17 -2.26
C ARG A 19 -7.28 14.42 -0.89
N PHE A 20 -6.32 13.59 -0.49
CA PHE A 20 -5.66 13.69 0.82
C PHE A 20 -4.16 13.95 0.67
N HIS A 21 -3.63 14.84 1.51
CA HIS A 21 -2.21 15.20 1.49
C HIS A 21 -1.33 14.11 2.10
N ASP A 22 -1.88 13.34 3.04
CA ASP A 22 -1.17 12.34 3.82
C ASP A 22 -2.12 11.24 4.31
N GLY A 23 -1.55 10.15 4.80
CA GLY A 23 -2.33 9.00 5.29
C GLY A 23 -3.16 9.30 6.54
N ALA A 24 -2.74 10.22 7.42
CA ALA A 24 -3.47 10.53 8.65
C ALA A 24 -4.75 11.32 8.35
N THR A 25 -4.71 12.24 7.39
CA THR A 25 -5.93 12.93 6.93
C THR A 25 -6.90 11.99 6.22
N ALA A 26 -6.40 11.03 5.43
CA ALA A 26 -7.22 9.97 4.85
C ALA A 26 -7.83 9.04 5.93
N GLU A 27 -7.07 8.71 6.99
CA GLU A 27 -7.53 7.88 8.10
C GLU A 27 -8.67 8.55 8.88
N GLN A 28 -8.53 9.84 9.19
CA GLN A 28 -9.58 10.63 9.85
C GLN A 28 -10.87 10.71 9.03
N ALA A 29 -10.75 10.67 7.70
CA ALA A 29 -11.90 10.62 6.79
C ALA A 29 -12.46 9.21 6.57
N GLY A 30 -11.84 8.16 7.14
CA GLY A 30 -12.23 6.77 6.94
C GLY A 30 -11.90 6.21 5.56
N GLU A 31 -11.02 6.89 4.80
CA GLU A 31 -10.69 6.59 3.39
C GLU A 31 -9.28 5.99 3.25
N LEU A 32 -8.63 5.67 4.37
CA LEU A 32 -7.38 4.93 4.41
C LEU A 32 -7.65 3.43 4.45
N HIS A 33 -7.21 2.71 3.42
CA HIS A 33 -7.28 1.25 3.39
C HIS A 33 -5.95 0.63 3.79
N THR A 34 -5.97 -0.24 4.80
CA THR A 34 -4.76 -0.94 5.27
C THR A 34 -4.90 -2.45 5.09
N VAL A 35 -3.90 -3.07 4.45
CA VAL A 35 -3.85 -4.53 4.22
C VAL A 35 -2.51 -5.08 4.72
N ALA A 36 -2.53 -6.24 5.36
CA ALA A 36 -1.34 -6.94 5.84
C ALA A 36 -1.08 -8.21 5.02
N PHE A 37 0.17 -8.40 4.58
CA PHE A 37 0.62 -9.55 3.80
C PHE A 37 1.71 -10.30 4.56
N SER A 38 1.61 -11.62 4.63
CA SER A 38 2.63 -12.49 5.24
C SER A 38 3.80 -12.80 4.29
N LYS A 39 3.89 -12.11 3.15
CA LYS A 39 4.92 -12.31 2.11
C LYS A 39 5.52 -10.95 1.73
N PRO A 40 6.64 -10.53 2.35
CA PRO A 40 7.24 -9.22 2.09
C PRO A 40 7.66 -8.98 0.63
N ALA A 41 7.97 -10.06 -0.10
CA ALA A 41 8.42 -9.99 -1.49
C ALA A 41 7.36 -9.45 -2.47
N ILE A 42 6.09 -9.29 -2.05
CA ILE A 42 5.01 -8.75 -2.89
C ILE A 42 4.94 -7.21 -2.89
N ALA A 43 5.77 -6.54 -2.08
CA ALA A 43 5.77 -5.07 -1.95
C ALA A 43 5.91 -4.35 -3.30
N ASP A 44 6.90 -4.75 -4.10
CA ASP A 44 7.16 -4.15 -5.41
C ASP A 44 6.02 -4.37 -6.40
N ASP A 45 5.38 -5.54 -6.35
CA ASP A 45 4.25 -5.86 -7.21
C ASP A 45 3.01 -5.03 -6.85
N ILE A 46 2.78 -4.80 -5.55
CA ILE A 46 1.69 -3.94 -5.07
C ILE A 46 1.91 -2.50 -5.52
N GLN A 47 3.13 -1.97 -5.38
CA GLN A 47 3.45 -0.62 -5.84
C GLN A 47 3.17 -0.48 -7.34
N LYS A 48 3.66 -1.42 -8.17
CA LYS A 48 3.42 -1.42 -9.62
C LYS A 48 1.94 -1.44 -9.98
N ILE A 49 1.13 -2.24 -9.30
CA ILE A 49 -0.32 -2.31 -9.56
C ILE A 49 -0.98 -0.97 -9.25
N VAL A 50 -0.62 -0.34 -8.13
CA VAL A 50 -1.19 0.96 -7.75
C VAL A 50 -0.76 2.06 -8.70
N ASP A 51 0.52 2.12 -9.07
CA ASP A 51 1.02 3.10 -10.04
C ASP A 51 0.34 2.93 -11.40
N THR A 52 0.19 1.69 -11.88
CA THR A 52 -0.51 1.39 -13.14
C THR A 52 -1.98 1.80 -13.05
N THR A 53 -2.64 1.55 -11.92
CA THR A 53 -4.04 1.92 -11.71
C THR A 53 -4.21 3.45 -11.66
N ALA A 54 -3.28 4.15 -11.02
CA ALA A 54 -3.23 5.61 -10.98
C ALA A 54 -3.11 6.19 -12.39
N GLU A 55 -2.20 5.66 -13.21
CA GLU A 55 -2.00 6.07 -14.60
C GLU A 55 -3.27 5.84 -15.44
N VAL A 56 -3.84 4.63 -15.41
CA VAL A 56 -5.04 4.26 -16.20
C VAL A 56 -6.25 5.12 -15.85
N LEU A 57 -6.45 5.41 -14.56
CA LEU A 57 -7.59 6.18 -14.09
C LEU A 57 -7.36 7.70 -14.15
N GLY A 58 -6.16 8.16 -14.50
CA GLY A 58 -5.79 9.59 -14.45
C GLY A 58 -5.89 10.18 -13.04
N LYS A 59 -5.71 9.34 -12.01
CA LYS A 59 -5.80 9.71 -10.60
C LYS A 59 -4.43 9.59 -9.94
N ARG A 60 -4.29 10.16 -8.73
CA ARG A 60 -3.11 9.95 -7.89
C ARG A 60 -3.52 9.10 -6.71
N TYR A 61 -2.88 7.95 -6.57
CA TYR A 61 -2.97 7.10 -5.40
C TYR A 61 -1.61 7.08 -4.72
N SER A 62 -1.62 7.05 -3.40
CA SER A 62 -0.40 6.84 -2.62
C SER A 62 -0.45 5.50 -1.94
N VAL A 63 0.65 4.74 -2.07
CA VAL A 63 0.89 3.52 -1.31
C VAL A 63 2.03 3.75 -0.33
N ASN A 64 1.78 3.42 0.94
CA ASN A 64 2.83 3.35 1.95
C ASN A 64 3.04 1.88 2.32
N VAL A 65 4.28 1.41 2.19
CA VAL A 65 4.67 0.04 2.51
C VAL A 65 5.54 0.03 3.75
N PHE A 66 5.13 -0.72 4.76
CA PHE A 66 5.85 -0.90 6.01
C PHE A 66 6.24 -2.37 6.18
N SER A 67 7.52 -2.66 6.40
CA SER A 67 7.93 -3.97 6.93
C SER A 67 7.88 -3.90 8.44
N ASN A 68 7.14 -4.80 9.07
CA ASN A 68 7.35 -5.14 10.48
C ASN A 68 8.59 -6.02 10.64
#